data_AF-A0A7G1P0Q3-F1
#
_entry.id   AF-A0A7G1P0Q3-F1
#
_cell.length_a   1.000
_cell.length_b   1.000
_cell.length_c   1.000
_cell.angle_alpha   90.00
_cell.angle_beta   90.00
_cell.angle_gamma   90.00
#
_symmetry.space_group_name_H-M   'P 1'
#
loop_
_entity.id
_entity.type
_entity.pdbx_description
1 polymer ?
#
loop_
_entity_poly.entity_id
_entity_poly.type
_entity_poly.pdbx_seq_one_letter_code
_entity_poly.pdbx_strand_id
1 'polypeptide(L)'
;MWPARFESAEQVRASPSHRGQRHFSGWYWAATSAESGGHESRVELSHLMRLDAEPEVGGLVSQPFRLSWRYDGRSRRVSHTLDHFVRRRDGGRSGSADSGVVRCVRCVRCVRCVRFAGRQRQ
;
A
#
# COMPACT_ATOMS: atom_id res chain seq x y z
N MET A 1 0.05 21.75 -2.91
CA MET A 1 -0.88 20.62 -3.09
C MET A 1 -0.14 19.55 -3.87
N TRP A 2 -0.19 18.26 -3.48
CA TRP A 2 0.44 17.20 -4.28
C TRP A 2 -0.33 17.07 -5.61
N PRO A 3 0.35 17.06 -6.77
CA PRO A 3 -0.32 17.09 -8.07
C PRO A 3 -0.98 15.77 -8.47
N ALA A 4 -0.73 14.69 -7.72
CA ALA A 4 -1.19 13.34 -8.02
C ALA A 4 -1.94 12.71 -6.84
N ARG A 5 -2.86 11.80 -7.15
CA ARG A 5 -3.52 10.95 -6.15
C ARG A 5 -2.51 9.94 -5.61
N PHE A 6 -2.71 9.50 -4.38
CA PHE A 6 -1.75 8.61 -3.73
C PHE A 6 -1.73 7.21 -4.36
N GLU A 7 -2.88 6.75 -4.87
CA GLU A 7 -3.00 5.48 -5.59
C GLU A 7 -2.35 5.48 -6.98
N SER A 8 -1.94 6.63 -7.53
CA SER A 8 -1.19 6.71 -8.80
C SER A 8 0.32 6.79 -8.57
N ALA A 9 0.79 6.47 -7.36
CA ALA A 9 2.21 6.45 -7.05
C ALA A 9 2.86 5.20 -7.67
N GLU A 10 4.02 5.37 -8.28
CA GLU A 10 4.79 4.21 -8.75
C GLU A 10 5.40 3.45 -7.57
N GLN A 11 5.57 2.14 -7.77
CA GLN A 11 6.20 1.25 -6.82
C GLN A 11 7.66 1.68 -6.58
N VAL A 12 8.04 1.91 -5.31
CA VAL A 12 9.39 2.41 -4.96
C VAL A 12 10.49 1.34 -4.94
N ARG A 13 10.14 0.07 -5.16
CA ARG A 13 11.09 -1.04 -5.26
C ARG A 13 10.54 -2.09 -6.22
N ALA A 14 11.35 -2.58 -7.15
CA ALA A 14 10.94 -3.75 -7.91
C ALA A 14 10.71 -4.95 -6.97
N SER A 15 9.78 -5.84 -7.35
CA SER A 15 9.61 -7.15 -6.72
C SER A 15 10.54 -8.15 -7.43
N PRO A 16 11.74 -8.44 -6.90
CA PRO A 16 12.70 -9.30 -7.60
C PRO A 16 12.17 -10.74 -7.68
N SER A 17 12.31 -11.36 -8.85
CA SER A 17 12.04 -12.77 -9.08
C SER A 17 13.32 -13.47 -9.54
N HIS A 18 13.78 -14.47 -8.80
CA HIS A 18 14.97 -15.25 -9.16
C HIS A 18 14.81 -16.73 -8.79
N ARG A 19 15.60 -17.58 -9.47
CA ARG A 19 15.57 -19.04 -9.24
C ARG A 19 15.96 -19.35 -7.79
N GLY A 20 15.20 -20.24 -7.13
CA GLY A 20 15.46 -20.65 -5.74
C GLY A 20 14.77 -19.82 -4.67
N GLN A 21 13.93 -18.83 -5.03
CA GLN A 21 13.15 -18.11 -4.02
C GLN A 21 12.11 -19.02 -3.35
N ARG A 22 12.08 -18.97 -2.01
CA ARG A 22 11.09 -19.70 -1.19
C ARG A 22 9.70 -19.04 -1.20
N HIS A 23 9.61 -17.81 -1.65
CA HIS A 23 8.37 -17.05 -1.74
C HIS A 23 8.04 -16.76 -3.20
N PHE A 24 6.75 -16.83 -3.53
CA PHE A 24 6.25 -16.58 -4.88
C PHE A 24 6.06 -15.07 -5.07
N SER A 25 6.92 -14.48 -5.89
CA SER A 25 6.85 -13.09 -6.31
C SER A 25 6.35 -12.97 -7.75
N GLY A 26 5.63 -11.91 -8.07
CA GLY A 26 5.13 -11.68 -9.42
C GLY A 26 4.41 -10.33 -9.57
N TRP A 27 3.68 -10.19 -10.67
CA TRP A 27 2.86 -9.03 -10.96
C TRP A 27 1.38 -9.38 -10.85
N TYR A 28 0.57 -8.42 -10.41
CA TYR A 28 -0.89 -8.50 -10.38
C TYR A 28 -1.48 -7.25 -11.02
N TRP A 29 -2.44 -7.42 -11.93
CA TRP A 29 -3.21 -6.32 -12.50
C TRP A 29 -4.42 -6.01 -11.62
N ALA A 30 -4.44 -4.83 -11.01
CA ALA A 30 -5.56 -4.38 -10.18
C ALA A 30 -6.62 -3.70 -11.04
N ALA A 31 -7.83 -4.29 -11.10
CA ALA A 31 -8.95 -3.71 -11.83
C ALA A 31 -9.39 -2.36 -11.25
N THR A 32 -9.26 -2.18 -9.93
CA THR A 32 -9.68 -0.97 -9.21
C THR A 32 -8.86 0.26 -9.60
N SER A 33 -7.56 0.10 -9.81
CA SER A 33 -6.65 1.20 -10.18
C SER A 33 -6.32 1.22 -11.67
N ALA A 34 -6.67 0.16 -12.41
CA ALA A 34 -6.22 -0.09 -13.77
C ALA A 34 -4.68 -0.07 -13.92
N GLU A 35 -3.98 -0.64 -12.94
CA GLU A 35 -2.52 -0.61 -12.84
C GLU A 35 -1.95 -1.98 -12.43
N SER A 36 -0.71 -2.26 -12.84
CA SER A 36 0.03 -3.46 -12.45
C SER A 36 0.93 -3.19 -11.24
N GLY A 37 0.78 -3.99 -10.18
CA GLY A 37 1.60 -3.91 -8.97
C GLY A 37 2.37 -5.21 -8.72
N GLY A 38 3.59 -5.08 -8.18
CA GLY A 38 4.37 -6.24 -7.74
C GLY A 38 3.85 -6.80 -6.41
N HIS A 39 3.97 -8.11 -6.23
CA HIS A 39 3.80 -8.80 -4.94
C HIS A 39 4.99 -9.72 -4.68
N GLU A 40 5.30 -9.94 -3.41
CA GLU A 40 6.46 -10.74 -2.96
C GLU A 40 6.04 -12.05 -2.27
N SER A 41 4.75 -12.34 -2.15
CA SER A 41 4.29 -13.61 -1.61
C SER A 41 2.88 -13.99 -2.08
N ARG A 42 2.53 -15.29 -1.97
CA ARG A 42 1.15 -15.77 -2.23
C ARG A 42 0.14 -15.19 -1.24
N VAL A 43 0.54 -14.98 0.01
CA VAL A 43 -0.33 -14.37 1.04
C VAL A 43 -0.65 -12.93 0.63
N GLU A 44 0.35 -12.18 0.21
CA GLU A 44 0.20 -10.83 -0.31
C GLU A 44 -0.69 -10.78 -1.56
N LEU A 45 -0.48 -11.68 -2.52
CA LEU A 45 -1.35 -11.83 -3.69
C LEU A 45 -2.80 -12.11 -3.30
N SER A 46 -3.04 -13.00 -2.33
CA SER A 46 -4.41 -13.31 -1.87
C SER A 46 -5.11 -12.10 -1.24
N HIS A 47 -4.36 -11.23 -0.54
CA HIS A 47 -4.90 -9.99 0.01
C HIS A 47 -5.16 -8.96 -1.07
N LEU A 48 -4.27 -8.83 -2.06
CA LEU A 48 -4.46 -7.98 -3.24
C LEU A 48 -5.74 -8.35 -3.98
N MET A 49 -5.90 -9.63 -4.34
CA MET A 49 -7.08 -10.12 -5.06
C MET A 49 -8.37 -9.86 -4.28
N ARG A 50 -8.36 -10.06 -2.96
CA ARG A 50 -9.52 -9.78 -2.11
C ARG A 50 -9.85 -8.29 -2.10
N LEU A 51 -8.86 -7.42 -1.89
CA LEU A 51 -9.07 -5.97 -1.83
C LEU A 51 -9.57 -5.41 -3.15
N ASP A 52 -9.06 -5.92 -4.27
CA ASP A 52 -9.47 -5.51 -5.61
C ASP A 52 -10.92 -5.94 -5.94
N ALA A 53 -11.43 -6.97 -5.28
CA ALA A 53 -12.82 -7.42 -5.40
C ALA A 53 -13.80 -6.71 -4.43
N GLU A 54 -13.33 -5.95 -3.45
CA GLU A 54 -14.18 -5.29 -2.46
C GLU A 54 -14.80 -3.99 -3.04
N PRO A 55 -16.14 -3.84 -3.13
CA PRO A 55 -16.79 -2.67 -3.75
C PRO A 55 -16.48 -1.33 -3.06
N GLU A 56 -16.10 -1.38 -1.78
CA GLU A 56 -15.67 -0.21 -1.02
C GLU A 56 -14.24 0.22 -1.38
N VAL A 57 -13.44 -0.57 -2.08
CA VAL A 57 -12.07 -0.20 -2.43
C VAL A 57 -12.09 0.60 -3.73
N GLY A 58 -11.63 1.85 -3.61
CA GLY A 58 -11.61 2.82 -4.70
C GLY A 58 -10.25 3.01 -5.36
N GLY A 59 -9.17 2.49 -4.75
CA GLY A 59 -7.81 2.56 -5.28
C GLY A 59 -6.87 1.64 -4.50
N LEU A 60 -5.90 1.09 -5.21
CA LEU A 60 -4.91 0.12 -4.74
C LEU A 60 -3.55 0.41 -5.36
N VAL A 61 -2.50 0.48 -4.54
CA VAL A 61 -1.13 0.66 -5.04
C VAL A 61 -0.15 -0.21 -4.24
N SER A 62 0.75 -0.88 -4.96
CA SER A 62 1.82 -1.70 -4.38
C SER A 62 3.04 -0.86 -4.04
N GLN A 63 3.54 -1.01 -2.81
CA GLN A 63 4.78 -0.43 -2.32
C GLN A 63 4.96 1.07 -2.65
N PRO A 64 4.01 1.92 -2.21
CA PRO A 64 3.95 3.32 -2.65
C PRO A 64 5.06 4.21 -2.10
N PHE A 65 5.69 3.84 -0.97
CA PHE A 65 6.81 4.57 -0.39
C PHE A 65 7.56 3.75 0.67
N ARG A 66 8.74 4.26 1.03
CA ARG A 66 9.59 3.73 2.10
C ARG A 66 9.63 4.73 3.24
N LEU A 67 9.22 4.29 4.42
CA LEU A 67 9.45 5.02 5.68
C LEU A 67 10.89 4.83 6.13
N SER A 68 11.54 5.89 6.58
CA SER A 68 12.90 5.82 7.15
C SER A 68 13.00 6.71 8.39
N TRP A 69 13.50 6.16 9.49
CA TRP A 69 13.62 6.86 10.76
C TRP A 69 14.85 6.37 11.55
N ARG A 70 15.21 7.12 12.60
CA ARG A 70 16.21 6.74 13.60
C ARG A 70 15.49 6.53 14.93
N TYR A 71 15.87 5.48 15.66
CA TYR A 71 15.47 5.34 17.06
C TYR A 71 16.50 6.05 17.92
N ASP A 72 16.04 6.75 18.96
CA ASP A 72 16.96 7.30 19.95
C ASP A 72 17.82 6.17 20.56
N GLY A 73 19.11 6.42 20.72
CA GLY A 73 20.09 5.42 21.18
C GLY A 73 20.53 4.37 20.14
N ARG A 74 20.09 4.43 18.87
CA ARG A 74 20.64 3.57 17.78
C ARG A 74 21.28 4.40 16.68
N SER A 75 22.55 4.11 16.38
CA SER A 75 23.29 4.73 15.28
C SER A 75 22.74 4.37 13.89
N ARG A 76 22.14 3.19 13.75
CA ARG A 76 21.66 2.66 12.47
C ARG A 76 20.26 3.16 12.11
N ARG A 77 20.13 3.77 10.93
CA ARG A 77 18.87 4.13 10.28
C ARG A 77 18.05 2.87 9.99
N VAL A 78 16.76 2.90 10.36
CA VAL A 78 15.79 1.84 10.07
C VAL A 78 14.91 2.31 8.92
N SER A 79 14.59 1.40 8.00
CA SER A 79 13.69 1.68 6.89
C SER A 79 12.69 0.54 6.71
N HIS A 80 11.48 0.88 6.32
CA HIS A 80 10.39 -0.07 6.05
C HIS A 80 9.65 0.36 4.79
N THR A 81 9.61 -0.52 3.80
CA THR A 81 8.73 -0.34 2.64
C THR A 81 7.40 -1.00 2.95
N LEU A 82 6.32 -0.25 2.76
CA LEU A 82 4.96 -0.72 2.97
C LEU A 82 4.56 -1.64 1.82
N ASP A 83 3.69 -2.62 2.05
CA ASP A 83 3.32 -3.56 1.00
C ASP A 83 2.24 -2.96 0.09
N HIS A 84 1.14 -2.45 0.65
CA HIS A 84 0.02 -1.88 -0.13
C HIS A 84 -0.60 -0.66 0.53
N PHE A 85 -1.08 0.27 -0.29
CA PHE A 85 -2.05 1.28 0.12
C PHE A 85 -3.40 1.00 -0.52
N VAL A 86 -4.46 1.21 0.26
CA VAL A 86 -5.85 1.01 -0.12
C VAL A 86 -6.61 2.29 0.17
N ARG A 87 -7.21 2.89 -0.85
CA ARG A 87 -8.23 3.93 -0.65
C ARG A 87 -9.59 3.28 -0.56
N ARG A 88 -10.34 3.54 0.51
CA ARG A 88 -11.74 3.16 0.59
C ARG A 88 -12.64 4.32 0.16
N ARG A 89 -13.71 3.98 -0.54
CA ARG A 89 -14.87 4.83 -0.76
C ARG A 89 -15.62 4.89 0.57
N ASP A 90 -15.83 6.07 1.11
CA ASP A 90 -16.65 6.21 2.31
C ASP A 90 -18.11 5.86 1.95
N GLY A 91 -18.70 4.95 2.73
CA GLY A 91 -20.10 4.56 2.59
C GLY A 91 -21.04 5.70 3.01
N GLY A 92 -21.41 6.56 2.07
CA GLY A 92 -22.66 7.31 2.07
C GLY A 92 -23.03 8.06 3.36
N ARG A 93 -22.24 9.04 3.79
CA ARG A 93 -22.78 10.23 4.46
C ARG A 93 -22.12 11.47 3.87
N SER A 94 -22.93 12.23 3.15
CA SER A 94 -22.60 13.50 2.51
C SER A 94 -21.65 14.35 3.37
N GLY A 95 -20.38 14.45 2.95
CA GLY A 95 -19.42 15.43 3.45
C GLY A 95 -18.15 14.91 4.15
N SER A 96 -17.83 13.61 4.15
CA SER A 96 -16.55 13.11 4.72
C SER A 96 -15.51 12.74 3.66
N ALA A 97 -14.26 13.06 3.98
CA ALA A 97 -13.07 12.91 3.16
C ALA A 97 -12.74 11.45 2.79
N ASP A 98 -12.30 11.21 1.56
CA ASP A 98 -11.67 9.94 1.15
C ASP A 98 -10.65 9.47 2.21
N SER A 99 -10.85 8.23 2.69
CA SER A 99 -9.98 7.64 3.72
C SER A 99 -9.02 6.62 3.10
N GLY A 100 -7.73 6.83 3.35
CA GLY A 100 -6.67 5.92 2.92
C GLY A 100 -6.16 5.07 4.09
N VAL A 101 -6.07 3.75 3.88
CA VAL A 101 -5.43 2.82 4.81
C VAL A 101 -4.23 2.17 4.13
N VAL A 102 -3.08 2.31 4.76
CA VAL A 102 -1.89 1.54 4.40
C VAL A 102 -1.92 0.20 5.15
N ARG A 103 -1.72 -0.91 4.43
CA ARG A 103 -1.54 -2.23 5.03
C ARG A 103 -0.13 -2.77 4.80
N CYS A 104 0.45 -3.29 5.87
CA CYS A 104 1.61 -4.17 5.80
C CYS A 104 1.15 -5.58 6.15
N VAL A 105 1.39 -6.52 5.23
CA VAL A 105 1.01 -7.93 5.35
C VAL A 105 2.19 -8.75 5.90
N ARG A 106 3.43 -8.26 5.72
CA ARG A 106 4.65 -9.01 6.04
C ARG A 106 5.31 -8.65 7.38
N CYS A 107 4.96 -7.53 8.03
CA CYS A 107 5.68 -7.04 9.21
C CYS A 107 4.85 -7.04 10.50
N VAL A 108 5.14 -7.99 11.39
CA VAL A 108 4.70 -8.00 12.80
C VAL A 108 5.40 -6.95 13.67
N ARG A 109 6.37 -6.19 13.13
CA ARG A 109 7.27 -5.32 13.91
C ARG A 109 7.21 -3.83 13.55
N CYS A 110 6.28 -3.38 12.70
CA CYS A 110 6.27 -1.98 12.26
C CYS A 110 4.87 -1.34 12.13
N VAL A 111 4.70 -0.27 12.92
CA VAL A 111 3.75 0.86 12.84
C VAL A 111 2.26 0.53 12.84
N ARG A 112 1.61 0.90 13.94
CA ARG A 112 0.19 1.25 14.07
C ARG A 112 -0.34 1.82 12.73
N CYS A 113 -1.45 1.29 12.20
CA CYS A 113 -2.10 1.74 10.97
C CYS A 113 -2.03 3.27 10.81
N VAL A 114 -1.28 3.76 9.83
CA VAL A 114 -1.29 5.18 9.47
C VAL A 114 -2.57 5.41 8.66
N ARG A 115 -3.57 6.03 9.29
CA ARG A 115 -4.77 6.51 8.60
C ARG A 115 -4.44 7.87 7.99
N PHE A 116 -4.53 7.98 6.66
CA PHE A 116 -4.51 9.27 5.99
C PHE A 116 -5.95 9.78 5.89
N ALA A 117 -6.28 10.85 6.61
CA ALA A 117 -7.55 11.56 6.48
C ALA A 117 -7.30 12.82 5.64
N GLY A 118 -7.54 12.74 4.33
CA GLY A 118 -7.38 13.86 3.41
C GLY A 118 -8.55 14.83 3.51
N ARG A 119 -8.58 15.72 4.51
CA ARG A 119 -9.61 16.77 4.58
C ARG A 119 -9.38 17.79 3.45
N GLN A 120 -9.99 17.56 2.28
CA GLN A 120 -10.12 18.59 1.26
C GLN A 120 -11.24 19.54 1.69
N ARG A 121 -10.89 20.78 2.05
CA ARG A 121 -11.85 21.87 2.14
C ARG A 121 -11.69 22.72 0.88
N GLN A 122 -12.86 23.12 0.36
CA GLN A 122 -13.07 23.96 -0.82
C GLN A 122 -12.32 25.29 -0.71
#